data_AF-A0A150QEC1-F1
#
_entry.id   AF-A0A150QEC1-F1
#
_cell.length_a   1.000
_cell.length_b   1.000
_cell.length_c   1.000
_cell.angle_alpha   90.00
_cell.angle_beta   90.00
_cell.angle_gamma   90.00
#
_symmetry.space_group_name_H-M   'P 1'
#
loop_
_entity.id
_entity.type
_entity.pdbx_description
1 polymer ?
#
loop_
_entity_poly.entity_id
_entity_poly.type
_entity_poly.pdbx_seq_one_letter_code
_entity_poly.pdbx_strand_id
1 'polypeptide(L)'
;MKIRNLRLETGYLVEPISLQRGIATHQIQIATIGEEEASRVQIALDPNRCTVDSFGEAKACTKVALVHLEADVELLTECDGKQLLALKFQGGNGPAIRLALLPLCGKGHEAIVARLMIFGENGELKAIVPMQGTSAGCVVA
;
A
#
# COMPACT_ATOMS: atom_id res chain seq x y z
N MET A 1 14.78 10.08 -7.88
CA MET A 1 13.59 10.27 -7.03
C MET A 1 13.71 9.42 -5.77
N LYS A 2 13.61 10.04 -4.59
CA LYS A 2 13.70 9.35 -3.29
C LYS A 2 12.40 9.56 -2.51
N ILE A 3 11.70 8.48 -2.17
CA ILE A 3 10.60 8.51 -1.21
C ILE A 3 11.19 8.14 0.15
N ARG A 4 11.06 9.04 1.14
CA ARG A 4 11.58 8.85 2.51
C ARG A 4 10.42 8.82 3.49
N ASN A 5 10.54 8.10 4.61
CA ASN A 5 9.54 8.13 5.68
C ASN A 5 8.10 7.86 5.19
N LEU A 6 7.90 7.05 4.16
CA LEU A 6 6.56 6.65 3.76
C LEU A 6 6.08 5.62 4.77
N ARG A 7 4.95 5.90 5.42
CA ARG A 7 4.26 4.92 6.25
C ARG A 7 2.77 5.04 5.98
N LEU A 8 2.24 4.04 5.30
CA LEU A 8 0.84 3.95 4.92
C LEU A 8 0.25 2.65 5.43
N GLU A 9 -1.00 2.69 5.85
CA GLU A 9 -1.77 1.51 6.23
C GLU A 9 -3.23 1.64 5.82
N THR A 10 -3.90 0.51 5.68
CA THR A 10 -5.36 0.47 5.61
C THR A 10 -5.94 0.88 6.96
N GLY A 11 -6.76 1.94 7.00
CA GLY A 11 -7.31 2.45 8.27
C GLY A 11 -8.33 1.51 8.95
N TYR A 12 -8.96 0.62 8.19
CA TYR A 12 -9.90 -0.41 8.68
C TYR A 12 -9.60 -1.75 7.99
N LEU A 13 -10.16 -2.84 8.51
CA LEU A 13 -10.16 -4.11 7.79
C LEU A 13 -10.87 -3.92 6.45
N VAL A 14 -10.18 -4.22 5.36
CA VAL A 14 -10.77 -4.20 4.02
C VAL A 14 -11.36 -5.56 3.69
N GLU A 15 -12.27 -5.58 2.70
CA GLU A 15 -12.71 -6.84 2.11
C GLU A 15 -11.49 -7.65 1.66
N PRO A 16 -11.46 -8.97 1.93
CA PRO A 16 -10.28 -9.78 1.70
C PRO A 16 -9.84 -9.70 0.25
N ILE A 17 -8.69 -9.08 0.01
CA ILE A 17 -8.16 -8.95 -1.33
C ILE A 17 -7.38 -10.22 -1.64
N SER A 18 -7.82 -10.92 -2.67
CA SER A 18 -7.13 -12.09 -3.17
C SER A 18 -5.87 -11.64 -3.91
N LEU A 19 -4.75 -11.74 -3.22
CA LEU A 19 -3.42 -11.63 -3.81
C LEU A 19 -3.03 -13.00 -4.36
N GLN A 20 -1.91 -13.05 -5.08
CA GLN A 20 -1.46 -14.30 -5.65
C GLN A 20 -1.21 -15.40 -4.62
N ARG A 21 -1.31 -16.64 -5.09
CA ARG A 21 -1.23 -17.86 -4.27
C ARG A 21 -2.38 -18.01 -3.26
N GLY A 22 -3.51 -17.32 -3.49
CA GLY A 22 -4.73 -17.47 -2.70
C GLY A 22 -4.67 -16.82 -1.32
N ILE A 23 -3.74 -15.89 -1.11
CA ILE A 23 -3.66 -15.11 0.13
C ILE A 23 -4.78 -14.08 0.10
N ALA A 24 -5.74 -14.21 1.01
CA ALA A 24 -6.77 -13.22 1.29
C ALA A 24 -6.24 -12.28 2.38
N THR A 25 -6.07 -11.01 2.07
CA THR A 25 -5.49 -10.02 2.99
C THR A 25 -6.51 -8.99 3.41
N HIS A 26 -6.56 -8.70 4.71
CA HIS A 26 -7.49 -7.73 5.30
C HIS A 26 -6.81 -6.41 5.71
N GLN A 27 -5.50 -6.41 5.95
CA GLN A 27 -4.74 -5.19 6.18
C GLN A 27 -3.46 -5.17 5.37
N ILE A 28 -3.14 -4.00 4.85
CA ILE A 28 -1.93 -3.76 4.08
C ILE A 28 -1.20 -2.60 4.73
N GLN A 29 0.09 -2.78 4.98
CA GLN A 29 0.98 -1.72 5.44
C GLN A 29 2.12 -1.57 4.44
N ILE A 30 2.51 -0.33 4.14
CA ILE A 30 3.62 -0.01 3.25
C ILE A 30 4.56 0.94 3.99
N ALA A 31 5.81 0.53 4.13
CA ALA A 31 6.85 1.32 4.79
C ALA A 31 8.11 1.38 3.94
N THR A 32 8.75 2.55 3.82
CA THR A 32 10.08 2.65 3.20
C THR A 32 11.12 1.84 3.98
N ILE A 33 12.01 1.15 3.26
CA ILE A 33 13.13 0.37 3.83
C ILE A 33 14.46 0.79 3.20
N GLY A 34 15.52 0.78 4.01
CA GLY A 34 16.89 1.10 3.60
C GLY A 34 17.25 2.59 3.69
N GLU A 35 18.56 2.86 3.68
CA GLU A 35 19.11 4.21 3.70
C GLU A 35 19.78 4.59 2.37
N GLU A 36 19.53 5.84 2.00
CA GLU A 36 20.24 6.73 1.06
C GLU A 36 20.19 6.55 -0.47
N GLU A 37 19.98 5.40 -1.12
CA GLU A 37 20.11 5.37 -2.61
C GLU A 37 18.98 4.70 -3.43
N ALA A 38 18.17 3.80 -2.87
CA ALA A 38 17.07 3.16 -3.60
C ALA A 38 15.71 3.41 -2.93
N SER A 39 14.69 3.78 -3.73
CA SER A 39 13.30 3.88 -3.23
C SER A 39 12.73 2.46 -3.09
N ARG A 40 13.00 1.79 -1.98
CA ARG A 40 12.45 0.46 -1.66
C ARG A 40 11.42 0.58 -0.55
N VAL A 41 10.39 -0.25 -0.63
CA VAL A 41 9.36 -0.37 0.39
C VAL A 41 9.19 -1.82 0.80
N GLN A 42 8.90 -2.02 2.08
CA GLN A 42 8.34 -3.26 2.60
C GLN A 42 6.83 -3.12 2.63
N ILE A 43 6.15 -4.14 2.12
CA ILE A 43 4.71 -4.31 2.18
C ILE A 43 4.45 -5.46 3.17
N ALA A 44 3.78 -5.14 4.28
CA ALA A 44 3.29 -6.16 5.20
C ALA A 44 1.81 -6.42 4.91
N LEU A 45 1.47 -7.69 4.74
CA LEU A 45 0.13 -8.16 4.48
C LEU A 45 -0.34 -8.93 5.72
N ASP A 46 -1.48 -8.54 6.26
CA ASP A 46 -2.14 -9.28 7.33
C ASP A 46 -3.25 -10.19 6.77
N PRO A 47 -3.00 -11.51 6.64
CA PRO A 47 -3.99 -12.47 6.19
C PRO A 47 -4.94 -12.94 7.30
N ASN A 48 -4.89 -12.33 8.49
CA ASN A 48 -5.79 -12.65 9.60
C ASN A 48 -7.24 -12.65 9.14
N ARG A 49 -7.90 -13.81 9.22
CA ARG A 49 -9.33 -13.93 8.92
C ARG A 49 -10.11 -13.44 10.11
N CYS A 50 -10.70 -12.26 9.99
CA CYS A 50 -11.56 -11.69 11.01
C CYS A 50 -13.03 -11.82 10.59
N THR A 51 -13.90 -12.17 11.54
CA THR A 51 -15.32 -11.85 11.41
C THR A 51 -15.50 -10.37 11.75
N VAL A 52 -16.25 -9.67 10.92
CA VAL A 52 -16.58 -8.24 11.14
C VAL A 52 -17.99 -8.11 11.69
N ASP A 53 -18.22 -7.12 12.54
CA ASP A 53 -19.57 -6.75 12.97
C ASP A 53 -20.28 -5.85 11.94
N SER A 54 -21.48 -5.36 12.27
CA SER A 54 -22.27 -4.50 11.38
C SER A 54 -21.63 -3.14 11.10
N PHE A 55 -20.59 -2.76 11.84
CA PHE A 55 -19.83 -1.52 11.64
C PHE A 55 -18.46 -1.76 10.97
N GLY A 56 -18.13 -3.01 10.63
CA GLY A 56 -16.85 -3.37 10.00
C GLY A 56 -15.71 -3.60 11.01
N GLU A 57 -16.01 -3.62 12.30
CA GLU A 57 -15.01 -3.81 13.36
C GLU A 57 -14.71 -5.30 13.56
N ALA A 58 -13.45 -5.60 13.87
CA ALA A 58 -12.98 -6.98 14.06
C ALA A 58 -13.57 -7.59 15.33
N LYS A 59 -14.35 -8.67 15.22
CA LYS A 59 -14.96 -9.36 16.38
C LYS A 59 -14.19 -10.59 16.83
N ALA A 60 -13.77 -11.43 15.90
CA ALA A 60 -12.92 -12.61 16.18
C ALA A 60 -11.96 -12.86 15.01
N CYS A 61 -10.67 -12.92 15.30
CA CYS A 61 -9.63 -13.09 14.27
C CYS A 61 -8.84 -14.37 14.49
N THR A 62 -8.65 -15.14 13.41
CA THR A 62 -7.65 -16.22 13.40
C THR A 62 -6.30 -15.61 13.05
N LYS A 63 -5.34 -15.71 13.96
CA LYS A 63 -3.99 -15.18 13.73
C LYS A 63 -3.22 -16.07 12.76
N VAL A 64 -2.73 -15.46 11.69
CA VAL A 64 -1.86 -16.03 10.68
C VAL A 64 -0.60 -15.17 10.63
N ALA A 65 0.53 -15.77 10.26
CA ALA A 65 1.78 -15.01 10.15
C ALA A 65 1.65 -13.90 9.09
N LEU A 66 2.16 -12.71 9.41
CA LEU A 66 2.26 -11.61 8.46
C LEU A 66 3.15 -12.03 7.28
N VAL A 67 2.73 -11.64 6.08
CA VAL A 67 3.53 -11.85 4.87
C VAL A 67 4.22 -10.54 4.53
N HIS A 68 5.55 -10.56 4.51
CA HIS A 68 6.36 -9.40 4.13
C HIS A 68 6.85 -9.57 2.70
N LEU A 69 6.65 -8.53 1.88
CA LEU A 69 7.14 -8.43 0.51
C LEU A 69 8.00 -7.18 0.39
N GLU A 70 9.08 -7.26 -0.39
CA GLU A 70 9.86 -6.07 -0.76
C GLU A 70 9.56 -5.66 -2.20
N ALA A 71 9.42 -4.36 -2.42
CA ALA A 71 9.22 -3.79 -3.74
C ALA A 71 10.09 -2.55 -3.96
N ASP A 72 10.62 -2.44 -5.17
CA ASP A 72 11.24 -1.22 -5.66
C ASP A 72 10.14 -0.26 -6.14
N VAL A 73 10.30 1.03 -5.91
CA VAL A 73 9.30 2.05 -6.26
C VAL A 73 9.75 2.86 -7.46
N GLU A 74 8.88 2.96 -8.46
CA GLU A 74 9.09 3.76 -9.66
C GLU A 74 7.99 4.82 -9.79
N LEU A 75 8.34 6.04 -10.16
CA LEU A 75 7.37 7.08 -10.52
C LEU A 75 6.88 6.86 -11.95
N LEU A 76 5.58 6.73 -12.12
CA LEU A 76 4.94 6.64 -13.43
C LEU A 76 4.56 8.02 -13.98
N THR A 77 3.92 8.85 -13.14
CA THR A 77 3.50 10.20 -13.53
C THR A 77 3.25 11.08 -12.31
N GLU A 78 3.34 12.40 -12.52
CA GLU A 78 3.02 13.42 -11.54
C GLU A 78 2.19 14.52 -12.22
N CYS A 79 1.05 14.87 -11.61
CA CYS A 79 0.12 15.87 -12.14
C CYS A 79 -0.73 16.43 -10.99
N ASP A 80 -0.97 17.75 -10.99
CA ASP A 80 -1.80 18.44 -9.98
C ASP A 80 -1.42 18.12 -8.52
N GLY A 81 -0.11 17.99 -8.24
CA GLY A 81 0.40 17.64 -6.91
C GLY A 81 0.12 16.20 -6.47
N LYS A 82 -0.39 15.35 -7.37
CA LYS A 82 -0.60 13.91 -7.14
C LYS A 82 0.53 13.13 -7.81
N GLN A 83 0.96 12.04 -7.17
CA GLN A 83 1.97 11.15 -7.72
C GLN A 83 1.42 9.75 -7.89
N LEU A 84 1.73 9.13 -9.03
CA LEU A 84 1.42 7.74 -9.30
C LEU A 84 2.69 6.92 -9.32
N LEU A 85 2.78 5.95 -8.42
CA LEU A 85 3.95 5.11 -8.22
C LEU A 85 3.62 3.66 -8.61
N ALA A 86 4.57 2.96 -9.21
CA ALA A 86 4.54 1.51 -9.39
C ALA A 86 5.40 0.84 -8.31
N LEU A 87 4.88 -0.25 -7.72
CA LEU A 87 5.61 -1.11 -6.80
C LEU A 87 6.04 -2.37 -7.55
N LYS A 88 7.35 -2.53 -7.78
CA LYS A 88 7.96 -3.62 -8.54
C LYS A 88 8.56 -4.66 -7.57
N PHE A 89 7.95 -5.83 -7.51
CA PHE A 89 8.46 -6.94 -6.70
C PHE A 89 9.60 -7.68 -7.40
N GLN A 90 10.62 -8.07 -6.64
CA GLN A 90 11.69 -8.91 -7.17
C GLN A 90 11.15 -10.30 -7.55
N GLY A 91 11.49 -10.81 -8.73
CA GLY A 91 11.03 -12.12 -9.21
C GLY A 91 9.70 -12.12 -9.98
N GLY A 92 9.15 -10.94 -10.29
CA GLY A 92 8.41 -10.68 -11.54
C GLY A 92 7.11 -11.43 -11.80
N ASN A 93 6.52 -12.11 -10.83
CA ASN A 93 5.27 -12.83 -11.03
C ASN A 93 4.10 -12.32 -10.19
N GLY A 94 4.21 -11.19 -9.48
CA GLY A 94 3.19 -10.59 -8.58
C GLY A 94 2.02 -9.85 -9.27
N PRO A 95 0.89 -9.57 -8.58
CA PRO A 95 -0.10 -8.61 -9.08
C PRO A 95 0.57 -7.26 -9.25
N ALA A 96 0.26 -6.53 -10.33
CA ALA A 96 0.77 -5.18 -10.48
C ALA A 96 0.12 -4.29 -9.43
N ILE A 97 0.93 -3.63 -8.60
CA ILE A 97 0.44 -2.73 -7.56
C ILE A 97 0.90 -1.32 -7.87
N ARG A 98 -0.05 -0.38 -7.83
CA ARG A 98 0.23 1.04 -7.98
C ARG A 98 -0.22 1.80 -6.75
N LEU A 99 0.57 2.77 -6.35
CA LEU A 99 0.29 3.63 -5.22
C LEU A 99 0.09 5.06 -5.73
N ALA A 100 -1.12 5.57 -5.59
CA ALA A 100 -1.42 6.98 -5.85
C ALA A 100 -1.32 7.77 -4.54
N LEU A 101 -0.39 8.72 -4.48
CA LEU A 101 -0.29 9.70 -3.41
C LEU A 101 -1.12 10.93 -3.82
N LEU A 102 -2.14 11.27 -3.01
CA LEU A 102 -2.97 12.46 -3.20
C LEU A 102 -2.36 13.65 -2.44
N PRO A 103 -2.75 14.91 -2.73
CA PRO A 103 -1.86 16.07 -2.69
C PRO A 103 -0.98 16.11 -1.44
N LEU A 104 0.33 16.05 -1.69
CA LEU A 104 1.36 15.79 -0.69
C LEU A 104 1.68 16.99 0.23
N CYS A 105 1.16 18.17 -0.07
CA CYS A 105 1.73 19.41 0.45
C CYS A 105 0.65 20.42 0.84
N GLY A 106 0.00 20.20 1.98
CA GLY A 106 -0.65 21.27 2.77
C GLY A 106 0.29 21.69 3.90
N LYS A 107 0.34 22.99 4.24
CA LYS A 107 0.99 23.48 5.47
C LYS A 107 0.14 23.10 6.69
N GLY A 108 0.03 21.82 6.97
CA GLY A 108 -0.84 21.31 8.03
C GLY A 108 -0.78 19.79 8.06
N HIS A 109 -0.89 19.23 9.26
CA HIS A 109 -0.85 17.80 9.56
C HIS A 109 -2.05 17.04 8.98
N GLU A 110 -2.26 17.11 7.67
CA GLU A 110 -3.32 16.39 6.99
C GLU A 110 -2.86 14.95 6.77
N ALA A 111 -3.65 14.01 7.29
CA ALA A 111 -3.45 12.58 7.08
C ALA A 111 -3.24 12.31 5.59
N ILE A 112 -2.16 11.61 5.24
CA ILE A 112 -1.90 11.31 3.84
C ILE A 112 -2.96 10.33 3.38
N VAL A 113 -3.83 10.79 2.50
CA VAL A 113 -4.77 9.93 1.79
C VAL A 113 -4.03 9.39 0.57
N ALA A 114 -3.65 8.13 0.64
CA ALA A 114 -3.13 7.40 -0.51
C ALA A 114 -4.15 6.38 -1.00
N ARG A 115 -4.02 5.94 -2.24
CA ARG A 115 -4.83 4.87 -2.81
C ARG A 115 -3.93 3.79 -3.35
N LEU A 116 -4.08 2.58 -2.84
CA LEU A 116 -3.42 1.40 -3.38
C LEU A 116 -4.33 0.76 -4.43
N MET A 117 -3.87 0.71 -5.67
CA MET A 117 -4.56 0.08 -6.77
C MET A 117 -3.92 -1.28 -7.05
N ILE A 118 -4.75 -2.32 -7.02
CA ILE A 118 -4.31 -3.71 -7.21
C ILE A 118 -4.88 -4.18 -8.54
N PHE A 119 -3.99 -4.59 -9.44
CA PHE A 119 -4.32 -5.08 -10.76
C PHE A 119 -4.18 -6.60 -10.83
N GLY A 120 -5.03 -7.25 -11.61
CA GLY A 120 -4.87 -8.65 -11.95
C GLY A 120 -3.83 -8.88 -13.04
N GLU A 121 -3.73 -10.14 -13.45
CA GLU A 121 -2.70 -10.61 -14.38
C GLU A 121 -2.95 -10.14 -15.82
N ASN A 122 -4.19 -9.82 -16.16
CA ASN A 122 -4.58 -9.23 -17.44
C ASN A 122 -4.69 -7.69 -17.38
N GLY A 123 -4.26 -7.06 -16.27
CA GLY A 123 -4.21 -5.61 -16.13
C GLY A 123 -5.56 -4.95 -15.82
N GLU A 124 -6.60 -5.72 -15.52
CA GLU A 124 -7.82 -5.20 -14.91
C GLU A 124 -7.56 -4.70 -13.49
N LEU A 125 -8.22 -3.61 -13.14
CA LEU A 125 -8.26 -3.12 -11.78
C LEU A 125 -9.18 -4.01 -10.93
N LYS A 126 -8.62 -4.70 -9.93
CA LYS A 126 -9.37 -5.57 -9.01
C LYS A 126 -9.84 -4.84 -7.76
N ALA A 127 -9.04 -3.91 -7.24
CA ALA A 127 -9.37 -3.17 -6.03
C ALA A 127 -8.69 -1.80 -6.01
N ILE A 128 -9.40 -0.83 -5.41
CA ILE A 128 -8.83 0.44 -4.95
C ILE A 128 -8.99 0.47 -3.44
N VAL A 129 -7.87 0.48 -2.73
CA VAL A 129 -7.83 0.47 -1.28
C VAL A 129 -7.44 1.85 -0.77
N PRO A 130 -8.28 2.50 0.05
CA PRO A 130 -7.88 3.72 0.73
C PRO A 130 -6.80 3.39 1.77
N MET A 131 -5.72 4.16 1.70
CA MET A 131 -4.59 4.08 2.62
C MET A 131 -4.48 5.41 3.36
N GLN A 132 -4.11 5.34 4.63
CA GLN A 132 -3.87 6.49 5.49
C GLN A 132 -2.44 6.41 6.02
N GLY A 133 -1.82 7.57 6.25
CA GLY A 133 -0.48 7.64 6.80
C GLY A 133 -0.27 8.84 7.69
N THR A 134 0.68 8.68 8.62
CA THR A 134 1.18 9.76 9.49
C THR A 134 2.33 10.53 8.84
N SER A 135 2.98 9.97 7.82
CA SER A 135 4.02 10.63 7.03
C SER A 135 4.08 10.08 5.60
N ALA A 136 4.09 10.99 4.64
CA ALA A 136 4.49 10.73 3.27
C ALA A 136 5.71 11.58 3.10
N GLY A 137 6.85 10.96 2.82
CA GLY A 137 7.96 11.74 2.33
C GLY A 137 7.49 12.52 1.13
N CYS A 138 7.63 13.84 1.21
CA CYS A 138 7.73 14.63 0.01
C CYS A 138 8.83 14.02 -0.84
N VAL A 139 8.55 13.77 -2.11
CA VAL A 139 9.59 13.42 -3.08
C VAL A 139 10.55 14.59 -3.13
N VAL A 140 11.79 14.36 -2.67
CA VAL A 140 12.86 15.33 -2.82
C VAL A 140 13.51 15.05 -4.18
N ALA A 141 13.50 16.08 -5.04
CA ALA A 141 14.17 16.07 -6.33
C ALA A 141 15.69 15.91 -6.17
#